data_AF-A0A7C9ERU8-F1
#
_entry.id   AF-A0A7C9ERU8-F1
#
_cell.length_a   1.000
_cell.length_b   1.000
_cell.length_c   1.000
_cell.angle_alpha   90.00
_cell.angle_beta   90.00
_cell.angle_gamma   90.00
#
_symmetry.space_group_name_H-M   'P 1'
#
loop_
_entity.id
_entity.type
_entity.pdbx_description
1 polymer ?
#
loop_
_entity_poly.entity_id
_entity_poly.type
_entity_poly.pdbx_seq_one_letter_code
_entity_poly.pdbx_strand_id
1 'polypeptide(L)'
;LLDLNTANVEDAMRLVVDAVTGCRFEVTDPASEEVVLTKILQVLLACMRSKASVVLSNQHVCTIVNTCFRIVHQATTKGELLQRMAAHTMRELVRCIFSHLPEVENVDQALVNGNSSVKSEMSGLDNDYNFSAKQLNNGNANSEYDGRLPAVGMGANAADENGAGNGKEAKPYDLHLMTEPYGVPCMVEIFHFLCSLLNDLDHFGIGPGSNASAIDEDAPLFALGLINSAIELGGASFVRHPRLLNLIQDELFRNLMVFGLSPSPLILSMVCSIVLNLYHHLRTELKLQLEAFFSCVILRL
;
A
#
# COMPACT_ATOMS: atom_id res chain seq x y z
N LEU A 1 7.44 0.84 -23.70
CA LEU A 1 8.40 0.77 -22.58
C LEU A 1 8.21 -0.60 -21.95
N LEU A 2 9.20 -1.49 -22.10
CA LEU A 2 9.28 -2.87 -21.59
C LEU A 2 8.03 -3.75 -21.83
N ASP A 3 8.08 -4.58 -22.86
CA ASP A 3 7.10 -5.66 -23.06
C ASP A 3 7.63 -6.97 -22.47
N LEU A 4 6.76 -7.93 -22.15
CA LEU A 4 7.13 -9.26 -21.62
C LEU A 4 8.08 -10.02 -22.57
N ASN A 5 8.07 -9.68 -23.86
CA ASN A 5 8.94 -10.26 -24.88
C ASN A 5 10.36 -9.66 -24.90
N THR A 6 10.65 -8.66 -24.06
CA THR A 6 11.98 -8.05 -24.00
C THR A 6 12.95 -8.98 -23.27
N ALA A 7 14.11 -9.26 -23.86
CA ALA A 7 15.13 -10.07 -23.19
C ALA A 7 15.54 -9.44 -21.85
N ASN A 8 15.66 -10.26 -20.80
CA ASN A 8 16.02 -9.85 -19.44
C ASN A 8 15.08 -8.80 -18.81
N VAL A 9 13.80 -8.79 -19.20
CA VAL A 9 12.81 -7.82 -18.68
C VAL A 9 12.68 -7.90 -17.16
N GLU A 10 12.78 -9.10 -16.57
CA GLU A 10 12.69 -9.28 -15.13
C GLU A 10 13.82 -8.55 -14.40
N ASP A 11 15.07 -8.79 -14.80
CA ASP A 11 16.23 -8.13 -14.20
C ASP A 11 16.20 -6.62 -14.44
N ALA A 12 15.79 -6.18 -15.63
CA ALA A 12 15.67 -4.76 -15.96
C ALA A 12 14.63 -4.07 -15.07
N MET A 13 13.44 -4.65 -14.90
CA MET A 13 12.39 -4.11 -14.04
C MET A 13 12.85 -4.04 -12.58
N ARG A 14 13.48 -5.10 -12.08
CA ARG A 14 14.03 -5.17 -10.72
C ARG A 14 15.07 -4.07 -10.48
N LEU A 15 16.06 -3.98 -11.36
CA LEU A 15 17.14 -2.98 -11.25
C LEU A 15 16.62 -1.55 -11.32
N VAL A 16 15.61 -1.27 -12.15
CA VAL A 16 14.99 0.07 -12.20
C VAL A 16 14.32 0.41 -10.87
N VAL A 17 13.55 -0.51 -10.30
CA VAL A 17 12.89 -0.29 -9.00
C VAL A 17 13.93 -0.10 -7.90
N ASP A 18 14.93 -0.96 -7.80
CA ASP A 18 15.97 -0.88 -6.78
C ASP A 18 16.77 0.42 -6.90
N ALA A 19 17.17 0.79 -8.12
CA ALA A 19 17.90 2.04 -8.35
C ALA A 19 17.08 3.27 -7.95
N VAL A 20 15.82 3.35 -8.39
CA VAL A 20 14.95 4.53 -8.18
C VAL A 20 14.52 4.67 -6.73
N THR A 21 14.18 3.56 -6.06
CA THR A 21 13.76 3.56 -4.65
C THR A 21 14.96 3.71 -3.69
N GLY A 22 16.16 3.31 -4.13
CA GLY A 22 17.42 3.48 -3.40
C GLY A 22 18.11 4.84 -3.62
N CYS A 23 17.61 5.69 -4.52
CA CYS A 23 18.21 6.99 -4.79
C CYS A 23 18.29 7.85 -3.51
N ARG A 24 19.47 8.39 -3.25
CA ARG A 24 19.71 9.42 -2.23
C ARG A 24 20.26 10.65 -2.94
N PHE A 25 19.73 11.81 -2.58
CA PHE A 25 20.14 13.09 -3.15
C PHE A 25 20.98 13.84 -2.11
N GLU A 26 22.13 14.32 -2.55
CA GLU A 26 22.89 15.31 -1.77
C GLU A 26 22.14 16.65 -1.77
N VAL A 27 22.52 17.56 -0.88
CA VAL A 27 21.86 18.86 -0.70
C VAL A 27 21.88 19.66 -2.02
N THR A 28 20.77 19.61 -2.75
CA THR A 28 20.49 20.44 -3.92
C THR A 28 19.61 21.63 -3.54
N ASP A 29 19.46 22.59 -4.45
CA ASP A 29 18.45 23.63 -4.29
C ASP A 29 17.02 23.01 -4.28
N PRO A 30 16.04 23.64 -3.59
CA PRO A 30 14.70 23.08 -3.43
C PRO A 30 13.95 22.82 -4.74
N ALA A 31 14.20 23.61 -5.80
CA ALA A 31 13.51 23.44 -7.07
C ALA A 31 13.98 22.18 -7.79
N SER A 32 15.29 21.92 -7.79
CA SER A 32 15.86 20.68 -8.32
C SER A 32 15.34 19.44 -7.58
N GLU A 33 15.17 19.53 -6.26
CA GLU A 33 14.61 18.44 -5.44
C GLU A 33 13.19 18.08 -5.89
N GLU A 34 12.30 19.06 -6.09
CA GLU A 34 10.92 18.80 -6.54
C GLU A 34 10.85 18.16 -7.93
N VAL A 35 11.73 18.59 -8.85
CA VAL A 35 11.84 17.99 -10.19
C VAL A 35 12.23 16.52 -10.07
N VAL A 36 13.23 16.22 -9.24
CA VAL A 36 13.72 14.86 -9.02
C VAL A 36 12.65 13.96 -8.40
N LEU A 37 11.94 14.44 -7.36
CA LEU A 37 10.83 13.70 -6.74
C LEU A 37 9.72 13.41 -7.77
N THR A 38 9.41 14.39 -8.63
CA THR A 38 8.46 14.21 -9.73
C THR A 38 8.95 13.14 -10.72
N LYS A 39 10.25 13.10 -11.03
CA LYS A 39 10.82 12.07 -11.90
C LYS A 39 10.79 10.68 -11.28
N ILE A 40 11.05 10.55 -9.98
CA ILE A 40 10.89 9.28 -9.26
C ILE A 40 9.45 8.78 -9.39
N LEU A 41 8.47 9.61 -9.05
CA LEU A 41 7.04 9.28 -9.16
C LEU A 41 6.67 8.82 -10.58
N GLN A 42 7.15 9.53 -11.61
CA GLN A 42 6.91 9.19 -13.01
C GLN A 42 7.48 7.82 -13.40
N VAL A 43 8.73 7.53 -13.00
CA VAL A 43 9.38 6.26 -13.33
C VAL A 43 8.71 5.09 -12.62
N LEU A 44 8.40 5.23 -11.32
CA LEU A 44 7.74 4.20 -10.53
C LEU A 44 6.33 3.88 -11.06
N LEU A 45 5.56 4.92 -11.42
CA LEU A 45 4.24 4.72 -12.04
C LEU A 45 4.35 4.08 -13.43
N ALA A 46 5.35 4.47 -14.23
CA ALA A 46 5.58 3.86 -15.54
C ALA A 46 5.95 2.37 -15.42
N CYS A 47 6.69 1.97 -14.38
CA CYS A 47 7.00 0.57 -14.09
C CYS A 47 5.71 -0.22 -13.81
N MET A 48 4.85 0.28 -12.90
CA MET A 48 3.61 -0.41 -12.55
C MET A 48 2.56 -0.44 -13.68
N ARG A 49 2.53 0.58 -14.54
CA ARG A 49 1.64 0.63 -15.72
C ARG A 49 2.10 -0.29 -16.86
N SER A 50 3.35 -0.76 -16.85
CA SER A 50 3.83 -1.67 -17.87
C SER A 50 3.17 -3.05 -17.72
N LYS A 51 2.93 -3.74 -18.84
CA LYS A 51 2.53 -5.17 -18.83
C LYS A 51 3.59 -6.07 -18.17
N ALA A 52 4.84 -5.62 -18.17
CA ALA A 52 5.92 -6.32 -17.50
C ALA A 52 5.89 -6.19 -15.96
N SER A 53 4.99 -5.39 -15.37
CA SER A 53 4.91 -5.24 -13.91
C SER A 53 4.66 -6.54 -13.15
N VAL A 54 4.03 -7.53 -13.80
CA VAL A 54 3.77 -8.87 -13.26
C VAL A 54 5.05 -9.66 -12.92
N VAL A 55 6.20 -9.28 -13.48
CA VAL A 55 7.49 -9.94 -13.18
C VAL A 55 8.13 -9.40 -11.90
N LEU A 56 7.68 -8.25 -11.40
CA LEU A 56 8.15 -7.71 -10.13
C LEU A 56 7.72 -8.63 -9.00
N SER A 57 8.51 -8.72 -7.93
CA SER A 57 8.07 -9.46 -6.74
C SER A 57 7.09 -8.64 -5.89
N ASN A 58 6.34 -9.33 -5.02
CA ASN A 58 5.49 -8.71 -4.01
C ASN A 58 6.24 -7.62 -3.21
N GLN A 59 7.47 -7.89 -2.78
CA GLN A 59 8.31 -6.92 -2.08
C GLN A 59 8.58 -5.66 -2.90
N HIS A 60 8.91 -5.80 -4.20
CA HIS A 60 9.19 -4.63 -5.05
C HIS A 60 7.95 -3.73 -5.15
N VAL A 61 6.76 -4.31 -5.33
CA VAL A 61 5.51 -3.54 -5.40
C VAL A 61 5.23 -2.81 -4.09
N CYS A 62 5.39 -3.46 -2.93
CA CYS A 62 5.29 -2.80 -1.63
C CYS A 62 6.32 -1.66 -1.49
N THR A 63 7.58 -1.88 -1.89
CA THR A 63 8.63 -0.85 -1.84
C THR A 63 8.29 0.36 -2.73
N ILE A 64 7.70 0.13 -3.92
CA ILE A 64 7.24 1.20 -4.81
C ILE A 64 6.15 2.04 -4.12
N VAL A 65 5.13 1.39 -3.55
CA VAL A 65 4.04 2.08 -2.84
C VAL A 65 4.58 2.88 -1.67
N ASN A 66 5.43 2.28 -0.82
CA ASN A 66 6.07 2.96 0.30
C ASN A 66 6.88 4.19 -0.14
N THR A 67 7.65 4.06 -1.23
CA THR A 67 8.46 5.16 -1.75
C THR A 67 7.57 6.29 -2.25
N CYS A 68 6.56 6.00 -3.07
CA CYS A 68 5.61 7.00 -3.54
C CYS A 68 4.90 7.69 -2.37
N PHE A 69 4.55 6.95 -1.32
CA PHE A 69 3.85 7.50 -0.16
C PHE A 69 4.74 8.43 0.66
N ARG A 70 5.99 8.05 0.88
CA ARG A 70 6.98 8.93 1.51
C ARG A 70 7.14 10.25 0.74
N ILE A 71 7.11 10.19 -0.59
CA ILE A 71 7.16 11.40 -1.43
C ILE A 71 5.88 12.24 -1.27
N VAL A 72 4.69 11.62 -1.21
CA VAL A 72 3.43 12.33 -0.93
C VAL A 72 3.53 13.11 0.40
N HIS A 73 4.01 12.45 1.46
CA HIS A 73 4.17 13.08 2.76
C HIS A 73 5.23 14.21 2.73
N GLN A 74 6.35 13.99 2.05
CA GLN A 74 7.38 15.02 1.86
C GLN A 74 6.85 16.21 1.05
N ALA A 75 5.96 15.98 0.08
CA ALA A 75 5.42 17.02 -0.78
C ALA A 75 4.54 18.02 -0.03
N THR A 76 3.93 17.65 1.10
CA THR A 76 3.04 18.53 1.90
C THR A 76 3.69 19.86 2.29
N THR A 77 5.03 19.89 2.44
CA THR A 77 5.79 21.11 2.76
C THR A 77 6.50 21.73 1.55
N LYS A 78 6.22 21.22 0.34
CA LYS A 78 6.80 21.64 -0.94
C LYS A 78 5.76 22.33 -1.83
N GLY A 79 6.12 22.66 -3.07
CA GLY A 79 5.24 23.31 -4.03
C GLY A 79 3.93 22.56 -4.32
N GLU A 80 2.85 23.32 -4.55
CA GLU A 80 1.49 22.82 -4.84
C GLU A 80 1.43 21.85 -6.03
N LEU A 81 2.30 22.06 -7.03
CA LEU A 81 2.39 21.18 -8.19
C LEU A 81 2.87 19.78 -7.79
N LEU A 82 3.93 19.69 -6.97
CA LEU A 82 4.45 18.40 -6.50
C LEU A 82 3.42 17.69 -5.64
N GLN A 83 2.74 18.41 -4.74
CA GLN A 83 1.65 17.86 -3.91
C GLN A 83 0.58 17.18 -4.77
N ARG A 84 0.03 17.90 -5.76
CA ARG A 84 -0.99 17.36 -6.66
C ARG A 84 -0.47 16.19 -7.49
N MET A 85 0.75 16.29 -8.01
CA MET A 85 1.36 15.22 -8.80
C MET A 85 1.62 13.96 -7.97
N ALA A 86 2.08 14.10 -6.73
CA ALA A 86 2.32 12.98 -5.82
C ALA A 86 1.00 12.28 -5.44
N ALA A 87 -0.01 13.05 -5.04
CA ALA A 87 -1.32 12.51 -4.68
C ALA A 87 -1.99 11.79 -5.88
N HIS A 88 -1.91 12.38 -7.08
CA HIS A 88 -2.40 11.76 -8.30
C HIS A 88 -1.63 10.48 -8.63
N THR A 89 -0.29 10.50 -8.57
CA THR A 89 0.55 9.33 -8.85
C THR A 89 0.23 8.18 -7.90
N MET A 90 0.06 8.46 -6.60
CA MET A 90 -0.31 7.44 -5.63
C MET A 90 -1.66 6.79 -5.95
N ARG A 91 -2.67 7.60 -6.31
CA ARG A 91 -3.98 7.08 -6.70
C ARG A 91 -3.87 6.19 -7.94
N GLU A 92 -3.15 6.63 -8.96
CA GLU A 92 -2.93 5.83 -10.17
C GLU A 92 -2.14 4.55 -9.90
N LEU A 93 -1.19 4.58 -8.97
CA LEU A 93 -0.43 3.40 -8.55
C LEU A 93 -1.36 2.35 -7.91
N VAL A 94 -2.19 2.77 -6.95
CA VAL A 94 -3.21 1.91 -6.32
C VAL A 94 -4.16 1.35 -7.38
N ARG A 95 -4.58 2.18 -8.34
CA ARG A 95 -5.44 1.73 -9.44
C ARG A 95 -4.79 0.64 -10.28
N CYS A 96 -3.54 0.84 -10.71
CA CYS A 96 -2.80 -0.15 -11.50
C CYS A 96 -2.65 -1.48 -10.74
N ILE A 97 -2.44 -1.39 -9.43
CA ILE A 97 -2.27 -2.58 -8.58
C ILE A 97 -3.60 -3.35 -8.51
N PHE A 98 -4.67 -2.72 -8.03
CA PHE A 98 -5.94 -3.42 -7.83
C PHE A 98 -6.69 -3.77 -9.12
N SER A 99 -6.36 -3.17 -10.27
CA SER A 99 -6.85 -3.65 -11.57
C SER A 99 -6.30 -5.02 -11.96
N HIS A 100 -5.18 -5.45 -11.36
CA HIS A 100 -4.61 -6.77 -11.59
C HIS A 100 -5.22 -7.85 -10.69
N LEU A 101 -5.89 -7.47 -9.60
CA LEU A 101 -6.48 -8.44 -8.65
C LEU A 101 -7.42 -9.46 -9.35
N PRO A 102 -8.33 -9.06 -10.26
CA PRO A 102 -9.16 -10.03 -11.00
C PRO A 102 -8.36 -10.93 -11.96
N GLU A 103 -7.17 -10.52 -12.40
CA GLU A 103 -6.35 -11.28 -13.34
C GLU A 103 -5.57 -12.40 -12.64
N VAL A 104 -5.07 -12.15 -11.43
CA VAL A 104 -4.41 -13.16 -10.58
C VAL A 104 -5.34 -14.37 -10.37
N GLU A 105 -6.64 -14.15 -10.26
CA GLU A 105 -7.64 -15.21 -10.11
C GLU A 105 -7.77 -16.13 -11.34
N ASN A 106 -7.60 -15.58 -12.56
CA ASN A 106 -7.71 -16.37 -13.78
C ASN A 106 -6.53 -17.34 -13.93
N VAL A 107 -5.37 -16.97 -13.41
CA VAL A 107 -4.16 -17.81 -13.45
C VAL A 107 -4.30 -18.99 -12.51
N ASP A 108 -4.75 -18.77 -11.27
CA ASP A 108 -4.95 -19.85 -10.29
C ASP A 108 -6.02 -20.85 -10.73
N GLN A 109 -7.13 -20.38 -11.32
CA GLN A 109 -8.19 -21.25 -11.82
C GLN A 109 -7.78 -22.04 -13.07
N ALA A 110 -6.92 -21.47 -13.93
CA ALA A 110 -6.39 -22.17 -15.10
C ALA A 110 -5.40 -23.29 -14.71
N LEU A 111 -4.61 -23.09 -13.66
CA LEU A 111 -3.69 -24.11 -13.13
C LEU A 111 -4.44 -25.24 -12.42
N VAL A 112 -5.53 -24.95 -11.70
CA VAL A 112 -6.35 -25.97 -11.02
C VAL A 112 -7.18 -26.82 -12.00
N ASN A 113 -7.60 -26.25 -13.15
CA ASN A 113 -8.31 -27.01 -14.18
C ASN A 113 -7.39 -27.84 -15.10
N GLY A 114 -6.07 -27.67 -15.00
CA GLY A 114 -5.06 -28.42 -15.76
C GLY A 114 -4.43 -29.57 -14.97
N ASN A 115 -5.10 -30.72 -14.91
CA ASN A 115 -4.59 -32.06 -14.56
C ASN A 115 -4.33 -32.45 -13.08
N SER A 116 -5.24 -33.31 -12.58
CA SER A 116 -5.02 -34.67 -12.04
C SER A 116 -3.84 -34.97 -11.07
N SER A 117 -4.21 -35.33 -9.84
CA SER A 117 -3.65 -36.41 -9.01
C SER A 117 -2.13 -36.68 -9.04
N VAL A 118 -1.39 -36.20 -8.04
CA VAL A 118 -0.33 -36.99 -7.37
C VAL A 118 -0.31 -36.67 -5.87
N LYS A 119 -0.04 -37.71 -5.09
CA LYS A 119 -0.23 -37.92 -3.65
C LYS A 119 0.62 -37.03 -2.73
N SER A 120 0.03 -36.74 -1.57
CA SER A 120 0.69 -36.45 -0.30
C SER A 120 1.68 -37.55 0.09
N GLU A 121 2.91 -37.21 0.46
CA GLU A 121 3.70 -37.92 1.47
C GLU A 121 4.61 -36.95 2.28
N MET A 122 4.76 -37.28 3.56
CA MET A 122 5.45 -36.59 4.64
C MET A 122 6.83 -37.22 4.89
N SER A 123 7.80 -36.41 5.38
CA SER A 123 9.13 -36.71 6.00
C SER A 123 10.27 -36.04 5.21
N GLY A 124 11.32 -35.43 5.78
CA GLY A 124 11.83 -35.27 7.13
C GLY A 124 13.30 -34.81 7.04
N LEU A 125 13.68 -33.82 7.85
CA LEU A 125 15.01 -33.46 8.38
C LEU A 125 16.23 -33.14 7.47
N ASP A 126 16.87 -32.04 7.89
CA ASP A 126 18.31 -31.74 8.01
C ASP A 126 19.09 -30.98 6.90
N ASN A 127 19.37 -29.72 7.28
CA ASN A 127 20.67 -29.04 7.36
C ASN A 127 21.31 -28.32 6.15
N ASP A 128 21.41 -27.00 6.38
CA ASP A 128 22.65 -26.20 6.41
C ASP A 128 23.14 -25.61 5.08
N TYR A 129 22.66 -24.39 4.76
CA TYR A 129 23.41 -23.46 3.91
C TYR A 129 23.29 -22.02 4.38
N ASN A 130 24.45 -21.51 4.79
CA ASN A 130 24.75 -20.23 5.39
C ASN A 130 24.97 -19.17 4.27
N PHE A 131 24.22 -18.08 4.24
CA PHE A 131 24.62 -16.87 3.49
C PHE A 131 24.60 -15.64 4.40
N SER A 132 25.80 -15.34 4.89
CA SER A 132 26.11 -14.19 5.72
C SER A 132 26.31 -12.96 4.83
N ALA A 133 25.36 -12.02 4.84
CA ALA A 133 25.60 -10.67 4.34
C ALA A 133 26.04 -9.81 5.53
N LYS A 134 27.37 -9.66 5.65
CA LYS A 134 28.05 -8.87 6.67
C LYS A 134 27.59 -7.41 6.65
N GLN A 135 27.23 -6.92 7.83
CA GLN A 135 27.34 -5.53 8.21
C GLN A 135 28.76 -5.03 7.95
N LEU A 136 28.88 -3.91 7.23
CA LEU A 136 30.05 -3.04 7.31
C LEU A 136 29.58 -1.73 7.93
N ASN A 137 29.90 -1.59 9.22
CA ASN A 137 29.81 -0.35 9.95
C ASN A 137 31.18 0.36 9.88
N ASN A 138 31.14 1.65 9.57
CA ASN A 138 31.73 2.75 10.34
C ASN A 138 32.50 3.77 9.49
N GLY A 139 32.15 5.04 9.71
CA GLY A 139 32.74 6.22 9.09
C GLY A 139 32.02 7.49 9.53
N ASN A 140 32.16 7.81 10.82
CA ASN A 140 31.60 8.96 11.54
C ASN A 140 32.05 10.33 11.00
N ALA A 141 31.11 11.27 10.80
CA ALA A 141 31.35 12.71 10.88
C ALA A 141 30.04 13.45 11.21
N ASN A 142 30.06 14.21 12.31
CA ASN A 142 28.97 14.98 12.90
C ASN A 142 28.41 16.07 11.96
N SER A 143 27.09 16.23 11.96
CA SER A 143 26.42 17.54 12.14
C SER A 143 24.92 17.34 12.42
N GLU A 144 24.46 17.91 13.53
CA GLU A 144 23.08 17.92 14.01
C GLU A 144 22.15 18.71 13.08
N TYR A 145 21.18 18.02 12.48
CA TYR A 145 19.89 18.61 12.10
C TYR A 145 18.81 17.56 12.43
N ASP A 146 17.99 17.87 13.41
CA ASP A 146 16.89 17.04 13.88
C ASP A 146 15.82 16.95 12.79
N GLY A 147 15.70 15.76 12.22
CA GLY A 147 14.73 15.39 11.19
C GLY A 147 14.28 13.97 11.45
N ARG A 148 13.76 13.70 12.64
CA ARG A 148 13.16 12.41 12.99
C ARG A 148 11.91 12.19 12.13
N LEU A 149 12.08 11.46 11.04
CA LEU A 149 11.02 11.04 10.12
C LEU A 149 10.07 10.04 10.81
N PRO A 150 8.75 10.18 10.72
CA PRO A 150 7.82 9.22 11.30
C PRO A 150 7.84 7.90 10.52
N ALA A 151 7.85 6.78 11.25
CA ALA A 151 8.02 5.41 10.75
C ALA A 151 6.72 4.82 10.14
N VAL A 152 6.04 5.54 9.25
CA VAL A 152 4.75 5.11 8.65
C VAL A 152 4.96 4.27 7.37
N GLY A 153 6.02 3.46 7.30
CA GLY A 153 6.24 2.52 6.20
C GLY A 153 5.61 1.16 6.51
N MET A 154 5.26 0.36 5.48
CA MET A 154 4.78 -1.04 5.62
C MET A 154 5.86 -2.01 6.17
N GLY A 155 6.67 -1.59 7.13
CA GLY A 155 7.74 -2.39 7.71
C GLY A 155 8.72 -1.54 8.52
N ALA A 156 8.33 -1.14 9.73
CA ALA A 156 9.24 -0.78 10.82
C ALA A 156 8.47 -0.64 12.14
N ASN A 157 8.16 -1.77 12.80
CA ASN A 157 7.90 -1.73 14.24
C ASN A 157 9.23 -1.50 14.95
N ALA A 158 9.52 -0.25 15.29
CA ALA A 158 10.53 0.10 16.30
C ALA A 158 9.80 0.79 17.44
N ALA A 159 9.35 0.00 18.42
CA ALA A 159 8.95 0.49 19.73
C ALA A 159 9.98 -0.02 20.74
N ASP A 160 10.59 0.96 21.41
CA ASP A 160 11.58 0.82 22.48
C ASP A 160 10.97 0.13 23.71
N GLU A 161 11.82 -0.55 24.48
CA GLU A 161 11.48 -1.57 25.49
C GLU A 161 10.77 -1.01 26.74
N ASN A 162 9.66 -1.65 27.14
CA ASN A 162 9.51 -2.27 28.47
C ASN A 162 8.13 -2.91 28.66
N GLY A 163 8.08 -4.25 28.63
CA GLY A 163 6.91 -5.02 29.00
C GLY A 163 6.90 -6.41 28.36
N ALA A 164 7.30 -7.43 29.12
CA ALA A 164 7.32 -8.81 28.69
C ALA A 164 5.94 -9.28 28.16
N GLY A 165 5.88 -9.64 26.88
CA GLY A 165 4.65 -10.13 26.26
C GLY A 165 4.82 -10.57 24.81
N ASN A 166 5.29 -11.81 24.62
CA ASN A 166 5.10 -12.68 23.44
C ASN A 166 5.05 -12.00 22.05
N GLY A 167 6.22 -11.70 21.49
CA GLY A 167 6.37 -11.21 20.11
C GLY A 167 5.88 -12.24 19.09
N LYS A 168 4.99 -11.83 18.18
CA LYS A 168 4.64 -12.61 16.99
C LYS A 168 5.82 -12.55 16.03
N GLU A 169 6.68 -13.56 16.04
CA GLU A 169 7.66 -13.80 14.98
C GLU A 169 6.91 -13.88 13.63
N ALA A 170 7.31 -13.04 12.67
CA ALA A 170 6.87 -13.19 11.29
C ALA A 170 7.30 -14.57 10.82
N LYS A 171 6.33 -15.41 10.44
CA LYS A 171 6.63 -16.81 10.19
C LYS A 171 7.44 -16.93 8.89
N PRO A 172 8.35 -17.91 8.75
CA PRO A 172 9.25 -18.02 7.59
C PRO A 172 8.52 -18.04 6.23
N TYR A 173 7.27 -18.49 6.20
CA TYR A 173 6.43 -18.49 5.00
C TYR A 173 6.07 -17.09 4.50
N ASP A 174 5.94 -16.09 5.38
CA ASP A 174 5.55 -14.72 4.99
C ASP A 174 6.70 -14.02 4.25
N LEU A 175 7.96 -14.34 4.60
CA LEU A 175 9.13 -13.79 3.91
C LEU A 175 9.30 -14.39 2.52
N HIS A 176 8.99 -15.69 2.35
CA HIS A 176 9.09 -16.34 1.03
C HIS A 176 8.05 -15.81 0.04
N LEU A 177 6.82 -15.55 0.50
CA LEU A 177 5.76 -14.98 -0.34
C LEU A 177 6.12 -13.58 -0.88
N MET A 178 6.99 -12.83 -0.18
CA MET A 178 7.42 -11.51 -0.62
C MET A 178 8.43 -11.55 -1.77
N THR A 179 9.11 -12.69 -1.99
CA THR A 179 10.02 -12.89 -3.12
C THR A 179 9.33 -13.48 -4.35
N GLU A 180 8.10 -14.00 -4.19
CA GLU A 180 7.28 -14.45 -5.31
C GLU A 180 6.83 -13.29 -6.21
N PRO A 181 6.49 -13.59 -7.49
CA PRO A 181 5.89 -12.62 -8.40
C PRO A 181 4.69 -11.91 -7.77
N TYR A 182 4.50 -10.68 -8.21
CA TYR A 182 3.46 -9.76 -7.80
C TYR A 182 2.08 -10.43 -7.84
N GLY A 183 1.41 -10.47 -6.68
CA GLY A 183 0.10 -11.07 -6.53
C GLY A 183 -0.62 -10.63 -5.25
N VAL A 184 -1.51 -11.50 -4.75
CA VAL A 184 -2.36 -11.21 -3.58
C VAL A 184 -1.59 -10.82 -2.31
N PRO A 185 -0.42 -11.42 -1.97
CA PRO A 185 0.29 -11.07 -0.73
C PRO A 185 0.60 -9.59 -0.59
N CYS A 186 1.15 -8.92 -1.61
CA CYS A 186 1.42 -7.49 -1.51
C CYS A 186 0.12 -6.66 -1.52
N MET A 187 -0.92 -7.10 -2.25
CA MET A 187 -2.20 -6.38 -2.26
C MET A 187 -2.84 -6.36 -0.87
N VAL A 188 -2.67 -7.43 -0.07
CA VAL A 188 -3.10 -7.48 1.34
C VAL A 188 -2.36 -6.43 2.17
N GLU A 189 -1.02 -6.39 2.09
CA GLU A 189 -0.22 -5.41 2.82
C GLU A 189 -0.57 -3.97 2.41
N ILE A 190 -0.73 -3.74 1.11
CA ILE A 190 -1.10 -2.43 0.57
C ILE A 190 -2.49 -2.02 1.05
N PHE A 191 -3.48 -2.91 0.97
CA PHE A 191 -4.83 -2.57 1.42
C PHE A 191 -4.91 -2.32 2.92
N HIS A 192 -4.21 -3.14 3.72
CA HIS A 192 -4.09 -2.95 5.17
C HIS A 192 -3.48 -1.59 5.49
N PHE A 193 -2.36 -1.23 4.85
CA PHE A 193 -1.76 0.10 4.98
C PHE A 193 -2.73 1.22 4.60
N LEU A 194 -3.43 1.11 3.47
CA LEU A 194 -4.43 2.14 3.10
C LEU A 194 -5.50 2.31 4.18
N CYS A 195 -5.94 1.21 4.80
CA CYS A 195 -6.87 1.25 5.93
C CYS A 195 -6.25 1.88 7.17
N SER A 196 -4.98 1.60 7.47
CA SER A 196 -4.27 2.15 8.62
C SER A 196 -4.10 3.66 8.52
N LEU A 197 -4.01 4.21 7.30
CA LEU A 197 -3.99 5.67 7.07
C LEU A 197 -5.21 6.39 7.67
N LEU A 198 -6.35 5.71 7.82
CA LEU A 198 -7.54 6.27 8.45
C LEU A 198 -7.47 6.26 9.99
N ASN A 199 -6.65 5.40 10.60
CA ASN A 199 -6.48 5.33 12.05
C ASN A 199 -5.42 6.33 12.55
N ASP A 200 -4.37 6.57 11.76
CA ASP A 200 -3.22 7.39 12.15
C ASP A 200 -3.35 8.88 11.80
N LEU A 201 -4.56 9.35 11.48
CA LEU A 201 -4.80 10.73 11.04
C LEU A 201 -4.43 11.79 12.10
N ASP A 202 -4.42 11.41 13.38
CA ASP A 202 -3.95 12.29 14.47
C ASP A 202 -2.41 12.48 14.46
N HIS A 203 -1.64 11.52 13.92
CA HIS A 203 -0.18 11.59 13.78
C HIS A 203 0.28 12.07 12.39
N PHE A 204 -0.66 12.24 11.44
CA PHE A 204 -0.42 12.87 10.15
C PHE A 204 -0.06 14.36 10.24
N GLY A 205 -0.01 14.92 11.46
CA GLY A 205 0.77 16.11 11.73
C GLY A 205 0.32 17.33 10.93
N ILE A 206 -0.96 17.68 11.01
CA ILE A 206 -1.35 19.08 11.01
C ILE A 206 -1.21 19.54 12.45
N GLY A 207 0.03 19.89 12.80
CA GLY A 207 0.27 20.60 14.05
C GLY A 207 -0.54 21.91 14.07
N PRO A 208 -0.98 22.39 15.24
CA PRO A 208 -1.71 23.64 15.38
C PRO A 208 -0.75 24.83 15.16
N GLY A 209 -0.33 25.06 13.92
CA GLY A 209 0.78 25.97 13.66
C GLY A 209 1.17 26.11 12.20
N SER A 210 0.23 26.34 11.29
CA SER A 210 0.30 27.34 10.20
C SER A 210 -0.78 27.05 9.14
N ASN A 211 -1.71 28.00 8.99
CA ASN A 211 -2.76 28.07 7.97
C ASN A 211 -3.83 26.96 8.03
N ALA A 212 -4.67 27.01 9.06
CA ALA A 212 -5.88 26.20 9.21
C ALA A 212 -6.98 26.56 8.18
N SER A 213 -6.80 26.17 6.92
CA SER A 213 -7.87 26.14 5.92
C SER A 213 -7.52 25.12 4.82
N ALA A 214 -8.45 24.22 4.54
CA ALA A 214 -8.46 23.18 3.50
C ALA A 214 -7.53 21.96 3.67
N ILE A 215 -6.29 22.12 4.14
CA ILE A 215 -5.29 21.03 4.12
C ILE A 215 -5.60 19.89 5.14
N ASP A 216 -6.40 20.17 6.17
CA ASP A 216 -6.80 19.21 7.22
C ASP A 216 -7.94 18.27 6.81
N GLU A 217 -8.81 18.72 5.91
CA GLU A 217 -9.84 17.84 5.33
C GLU A 217 -9.29 16.97 4.18
N ASP A 218 -8.10 17.32 3.65
CA ASP A 218 -7.50 16.62 2.52
C ASP A 218 -6.92 15.25 2.90
N ALA A 219 -6.44 15.05 4.13
CA ALA A 219 -5.81 13.79 4.54
C ALA A 219 -6.80 12.60 4.62
N PRO A 220 -7.96 12.70 5.29
CA PRO A 220 -8.97 11.63 5.27
C PRO A 220 -9.52 11.42 3.85
N LEU A 221 -9.76 12.50 3.10
CA LEU A 221 -10.26 12.41 1.71
C LEU A 221 -9.24 11.74 0.78
N PHE A 222 -7.95 11.96 0.99
CA PHE A 222 -6.88 11.29 0.27
C PHE A 222 -6.90 9.79 0.54
N ALA A 223 -6.85 9.37 1.81
CA ALA A 223 -6.88 7.96 2.19
C ALA A 223 -8.15 7.25 1.72
N LEU A 224 -9.33 7.84 1.98
CA LEU A 224 -10.61 7.32 1.49
C LEU A 224 -10.64 7.23 -0.04
N GLY A 225 -10.05 8.20 -0.76
CA GLY A 225 -9.95 8.18 -2.21
C GLY A 225 -9.07 7.04 -2.76
N LEU A 226 -7.98 6.70 -2.06
CA LEU A 226 -7.15 5.53 -2.40
C LEU A 226 -7.93 4.23 -2.17
N ILE A 227 -8.58 4.09 -1.02
CA ILE A 227 -9.41 2.93 -0.68
C ILE A 227 -10.55 2.74 -1.69
N ASN A 228 -11.26 3.83 -2.03
CA ASN A 228 -12.33 3.78 -3.01
C ASN A 228 -11.83 3.28 -4.37
N SER A 229 -10.65 3.72 -4.80
CA SER A 229 -10.02 3.27 -6.04
C SER A 229 -9.65 1.78 -6.00
N ALA A 230 -9.16 1.29 -4.87
CA ALA A 230 -8.84 -0.12 -4.69
C ALA A 230 -10.09 -1.00 -4.76
N ILE A 231 -11.18 -0.61 -4.09
CA ILE A 231 -12.45 -1.36 -4.05
C ILE A 231 -13.14 -1.33 -5.41
N GLU A 232 -13.18 -0.17 -6.08
CA GLU A 232 -13.77 -0.03 -7.42
C GLU A 232 -13.14 -0.99 -8.43
N LEU A 233 -11.81 -1.14 -8.40
CA LEU A 233 -11.07 -1.94 -9.39
C LEU A 233 -10.92 -3.40 -9.00
N GLY A 234 -10.72 -3.70 -7.71
CA GLY A 234 -10.68 -5.09 -7.26
C GLY A 234 -12.06 -5.75 -7.26
N GLY A 235 -13.12 -4.97 -7.05
CA GLY A 235 -14.51 -5.40 -7.21
C GLY A 235 -14.87 -6.68 -6.46
N ALA A 236 -15.52 -7.63 -7.15
CA ALA A 236 -15.94 -8.91 -6.55
C ALA A 236 -14.78 -9.85 -6.19
N SER A 237 -13.56 -9.57 -6.70
CA SER A 237 -12.36 -10.37 -6.46
C SER A 237 -11.97 -10.38 -4.97
N PHE A 238 -12.32 -9.31 -4.24
CA PHE A 238 -12.15 -9.25 -2.79
C PHE A 238 -12.81 -10.41 -2.04
N VAL A 239 -13.95 -10.95 -2.52
CA VAL A 239 -14.64 -12.09 -1.88
C VAL A 239 -13.80 -13.36 -1.91
N ARG A 240 -12.99 -13.55 -2.97
CA ARG A 240 -12.22 -14.78 -3.19
C ARG A 240 -10.94 -14.82 -2.37
N HIS A 241 -10.57 -13.72 -1.72
CA HIS A 241 -9.37 -13.60 -0.90
C HIS A 241 -9.74 -13.24 0.55
N PRO A 242 -9.88 -14.24 1.44
CA PRO A 242 -10.37 -14.04 2.81
C PRO A 242 -9.57 -12.99 3.61
N ARG A 243 -8.25 -12.89 3.40
CA ARG A 243 -7.43 -11.87 4.07
C ARG A 243 -7.85 -10.44 3.69
N LEU A 244 -8.11 -10.19 2.40
CA LEU A 244 -8.59 -8.89 1.93
C LEU A 244 -10.03 -8.62 2.40
N LEU A 245 -10.90 -9.65 2.33
CA LEU A 245 -12.28 -9.52 2.79
C LEU A 245 -12.36 -9.19 4.29
N ASN A 246 -11.53 -9.82 5.12
CA ASN A 246 -11.48 -9.54 6.56
C ASN A 246 -11.07 -8.08 6.84
N LEU A 247 -10.10 -7.53 6.09
CA LEU A 247 -9.74 -6.11 6.21
C LEU A 247 -10.93 -5.19 5.88
N ILE A 248 -11.74 -5.56 4.89
CA ILE A 248 -12.98 -4.82 4.57
C ILE A 248 -13.98 -4.94 5.71
N GLN A 249 -14.24 -6.16 6.18
CA GLN A 249 -15.28 -6.47 7.18
C GLN A 249 -14.99 -5.84 8.54
N ASP A 250 -13.72 -5.86 8.97
CA ASP A 250 -13.33 -5.47 10.31
C ASP A 250 -12.79 -4.04 10.36
N GLU A 251 -11.72 -3.78 9.62
CA GLU A 251 -10.96 -2.53 9.74
C GLU A 251 -11.61 -1.39 8.97
N LEU A 252 -11.80 -1.57 7.67
CA LEU A 252 -12.38 -0.54 6.83
C LEU A 252 -13.79 -0.19 7.30
N PHE A 253 -14.66 -1.19 7.52
CA PHE A 253 -16.05 -0.91 7.83
C PHE A 253 -16.20 -0.15 9.15
N ARG A 254 -15.41 -0.49 10.17
CA ARG A 254 -15.35 0.28 11.41
C ARG A 254 -14.97 1.74 11.15
N ASN A 255 -13.97 1.99 10.33
CA ASN A 255 -13.56 3.35 9.98
C ASN A 255 -14.66 4.08 9.20
N LEU A 256 -15.32 3.43 8.24
CA LEU A 256 -16.45 4.02 7.51
C LEU A 256 -17.63 4.37 8.42
N MET A 257 -17.91 3.58 9.47
CA MET A 257 -18.94 3.93 10.45
C MET A 257 -18.61 5.21 11.21
N VAL A 258 -17.33 5.43 11.55
CA VAL A 258 -16.86 6.65 12.22
C VAL A 258 -16.92 7.83 11.26
N PHE A 259 -16.31 7.72 10.08
CA PHE A 259 -16.28 8.80 9.08
C PHE A 259 -17.65 9.10 8.47
N GLY A 260 -18.58 8.14 8.44
CA GLY A 260 -19.96 8.37 8.02
C GLY A 260 -20.73 9.33 8.92
N LEU A 261 -20.28 9.54 10.16
CA LEU A 261 -20.84 10.52 11.08
C LEU A 261 -20.09 11.87 11.03
N SER A 262 -19.15 12.03 10.10
CA SER A 262 -18.40 13.28 9.93
C SER A 262 -19.33 14.43 9.56
N PRO A 263 -19.12 15.64 10.11
CA PRO A 263 -19.87 16.83 9.72
C PRO A 263 -19.49 17.34 8.32
N SER A 264 -18.35 16.90 7.75
CA SER A 264 -17.93 17.32 6.41
C SER A 264 -18.69 16.55 5.33
N PRO A 265 -19.49 17.23 4.47
CA PRO A 265 -20.28 16.57 3.43
C PRO A 265 -19.40 15.91 2.37
N LEU A 266 -18.16 16.37 2.18
CA LEU A 266 -17.20 15.76 1.25
C LEU A 266 -16.74 14.39 1.74
N ILE A 267 -16.41 14.29 3.03
CA ILE A 267 -16.03 13.01 3.66
C ILE A 267 -17.21 12.05 3.60
N LEU A 268 -18.40 12.50 3.99
CA LEU A 268 -19.61 11.69 3.93
C LEU A 268 -19.90 11.19 2.50
N SER A 269 -19.78 12.06 1.49
CA SER A 269 -19.95 11.69 0.09
C SER A 269 -18.96 10.59 -0.34
N MET A 270 -17.68 10.72 0.05
CA MET A 270 -16.67 9.70 -0.24
C MET A 270 -16.94 8.38 0.48
N VAL A 271 -17.32 8.42 1.77
CA VAL A 271 -17.72 7.24 2.53
C VAL A 271 -18.91 6.55 1.87
N CYS A 272 -19.95 7.30 1.49
CA CYS A 272 -21.11 6.77 0.77
C CYS A 272 -20.71 6.16 -0.58
N SER A 273 -19.76 6.76 -1.30
CA SER A 273 -19.24 6.19 -2.55
C SER A 273 -18.55 4.84 -2.31
N ILE A 274 -17.73 4.74 -1.26
CA ILE A 274 -17.10 3.47 -0.87
C ILE A 274 -18.15 2.43 -0.49
N VAL A 275 -19.12 2.79 0.36
CA VAL A 275 -20.20 1.88 0.78
C VAL A 275 -21.04 1.43 -0.40
N LEU A 276 -21.29 2.30 -1.38
CA LEU A 276 -21.99 1.94 -2.62
C LEU A 276 -21.20 0.91 -3.45
N ASN A 277 -19.88 1.10 -3.59
CA ASN A 277 -19.01 0.13 -4.26
C ASN A 277 -18.99 -1.21 -3.51
N LEU A 278 -18.91 -1.18 -2.18
CA LEU A 278 -19.00 -2.37 -1.33
C LEU A 278 -20.36 -3.07 -1.46
N TYR A 279 -21.46 -2.33 -1.53
CA TYR A 279 -22.79 -2.89 -1.76
C TYR A 279 -22.87 -3.54 -3.16
N HIS A 280 -22.36 -2.87 -4.18
CA HIS A 280 -22.43 -3.38 -5.55
C HIS A 280 -21.70 -4.72 -5.68
N HIS A 281 -20.50 -4.84 -5.12
CA HIS A 281 -19.64 -6.01 -5.28
C HIS A 281 -19.74 -7.06 -4.17
N LEU A 282 -19.99 -6.67 -2.92
CA LEU A 282 -19.78 -7.50 -1.73
C LEU A 282 -21.02 -7.63 -0.82
N ARG A 283 -22.22 -7.25 -1.29
CA ARG A 283 -23.45 -7.25 -0.46
C ARG A 283 -23.78 -8.56 0.24
N THR A 284 -23.37 -9.72 -0.29
CA THR A 284 -23.65 -11.02 0.33
C THR A 284 -22.82 -11.24 1.59
N GLU A 285 -21.59 -10.73 1.60
CA GLU A 285 -20.61 -10.88 2.68
C GLU A 285 -20.69 -9.76 3.72
N LEU A 286 -21.32 -8.63 3.38
CA LEU A 286 -21.37 -7.42 4.21
C LEU A 286 -22.77 -7.08 4.73
N LYS A 287 -23.70 -8.05 4.81
CA LYS A 287 -25.11 -7.77 5.14
C LYS A 287 -25.30 -7.02 6.45
N LEU A 288 -24.67 -7.51 7.53
CA LEU A 288 -24.80 -6.92 8.86
C LEU A 288 -24.14 -5.55 8.94
N GLN A 289 -22.97 -5.41 8.29
CA GLN A 289 -22.25 -4.14 8.20
C GLN A 289 -23.06 -3.08 7.46
N LEU A 290 -23.63 -3.43 6.31
CA LEU A 290 -24.48 -2.55 5.51
C LEU A 290 -25.75 -2.17 6.27
N GLU A 291 -26.43 -3.12 6.91
CA GLU A 291 -27.60 -2.85 7.76
C GLU A 291 -27.27 -1.86 8.88
N ALA A 292 -26.13 -2.06 9.55
CA ALA A 292 -25.65 -1.15 10.58
C ALA A 292 -25.36 0.25 10.02
N PHE A 293 -24.72 0.34 8.85
CA PHE A 293 -24.44 1.63 8.22
C PHE A 293 -25.72 2.39 7.86
N PHE A 294 -26.68 1.73 7.21
CA PHE A 294 -27.96 2.37 6.88
C PHE A 294 -28.71 2.82 8.14
N SER A 295 -28.75 1.97 9.17
CA SER A 295 -29.48 2.27 10.40
C SER A 295 -28.83 3.37 11.25
N CYS A 296 -27.51 3.34 11.39
CA CYS A 296 -26.79 4.23 12.30
C CYS A 296 -26.25 5.50 11.63
N VAL A 297 -26.12 5.52 10.30
CA VAL A 297 -25.61 6.69 9.57
C VAL A 297 -26.72 7.28 8.71
N ILE A 298 -27.16 6.58 7.66
CA ILE A 298 -28.03 7.15 6.63
C ILE A 298 -29.40 7.57 7.18
N LEU A 299 -30.05 6.75 8.01
CA LEU A 299 -31.36 7.06 8.58
C LEU A 299 -31.32 8.18 9.65
N ARG A 300 -30.13 8.61 10.07
CA ARG A 300 -29.95 9.69 11.06
C ARG A 300 -29.60 11.04 10.42
N LEU A 301 -29.33 11.07 9.12
CA LEU A 301 -29.13 12.29 8.32
C LEU A 301 -30.47 12.94 7.98
#